data_AF-A0A0K2GF51-F1
#
_entry.id   AF-A0A0K2GF51-F1
#
_cell.length_a   1.000
_cell.length_b   1.000
_cell.length_c   1.000
_cell.angle_alpha   90.00
_cell.angle_beta   90.00
_cell.angle_gamma   90.00
#
_symmetry.space_group_name_H-M   'P 1'
#
loop_
_entity.id
_entity.type
_entity.pdbx_description
1 polymer ?
#
loop_
_entity_poly.entity_id
_entity_poly.type
_entity_poly.pdbx_seq_one_letter_code
_entity_poly.pdbx_strand_id
1 'polypeptide(L)'
;MAPRFSPILAAAHTAAGVGPVQRALVAGLLLLSVASAPMPAWGGDSHTNGSSHRLINQQRVEQLKQRVAELRERLKEHKQHQHNTGNVTTSIEALQAKVASLETSITTLLNADSTMLTALQAAQTQIAALQARIVTLESRPAGGSGGVPDLEKYVSIDPNPINGVNGPHLIFRGVNVHVQSGSGTTVDTTGLGNLIIGYNETDPAVGIPRNGSHNLVGGQMNAFSSSGGVVFGLRNAIRGQYAAILGGERNIASGVMSSVLGGGQNTASGQYSTVFGGQMNTAPTPYAIAPELQAGGG
;
A
#
# COMPACT_ATOMS: atom_id res chain seq x y z
N MET A 1 -29.47 -10.35 8.64
CA MET A 1 -29.92 -11.09 9.83
C MET A 1 -28.81 -12.02 10.26
N ALA A 2 -28.22 -11.77 11.44
CA ALA A 2 -27.31 -12.70 12.14
C ALA A 2 -28.10 -13.96 12.62
N PRO A 3 -27.47 -15.06 13.11
CA PRO A 3 -26.66 -15.11 14.36
C PRO A 3 -25.41 -16.03 14.23
N ARG A 4 -24.30 -15.99 14.99
CA ARG A 4 -23.98 -15.93 16.44
C ARG A 4 -24.51 -17.09 17.30
N PHE A 5 -23.65 -18.04 17.68
CA PHE A 5 -23.70 -18.76 18.97
C PHE A 5 -22.31 -19.34 19.37
N SER A 6 -21.70 -18.71 20.40
CA SER A 6 -20.98 -19.13 21.63
C SER A 6 -20.70 -20.64 21.91
N PRO A 7 -19.85 -21.08 22.90
CA PRO A 7 -19.51 -20.52 24.25
C PRO A 7 -18.00 -20.53 24.64
N ILE A 8 -17.47 -19.72 25.57
CA ILE A 8 -17.55 -19.63 27.06
C ILE A 8 -16.91 -20.82 27.82
N LEU A 9 -15.81 -20.60 28.57
CA LEU A 9 -15.66 -20.69 30.05
C LEU A 9 -14.23 -21.13 30.52
N ALA A 10 -13.68 -20.39 31.51
CA ALA A 10 -12.92 -20.84 32.71
C ALA A 10 -11.67 -21.75 32.57
N ALA A 11 -10.70 -21.82 33.49
CA ALA A 11 -10.28 -21.08 34.68
C ALA A 11 -8.91 -21.67 35.10
N ALA A 12 -8.20 -20.97 35.96
CA ALA A 12 -6.95 -21.39 36.61
C ALA A 12 -7.08 -22.68 37.44
N HIS A 13 -6.04 -23.52 37.48
CA HIS A 13 -5.42 -23.99 38.74
C HIS A 13 -4.16 -24.85 38.51
N THR A 14 -3.13 -24.50 39.27
CA THR A 14 -2.00 -25.24 39.86
C THR A 14 -1.81 -26.76 39.67
N ALA A 15 -0.51 -27.11 39.62
CA ALA A 15 0.21 -28.11 40.43
C ALA A 15 0.28 -29.60 40.02
N ALA A 16 1.55 -30.03 39.93
CA ALA A 16 2.18 -31.19 40.60
C ALA A 16 2.13 -32.60 39.99
N GLY A 17 3.27 -33.28 40.18
CA GLY A 17 3.52 -34.72 40.02
C GLY A 17 4.56 -34.98 38.92
N VAL A 18 5.64 -35.74 39.08
CA VAL A 18 6.06 -36.82 40.00
C VAL A 18 7.59 -36.93 39.80
N GLY A 19 8.50 -36.99 40.78
CA GLY A 19 8.72 -38.03 41.79
C GLY A 19 10.20 -38.51 41.74
N PRO A 20 10.68 -39.28 42.75
CA PRO A 20 12.00 -39.08 43.37
C PRO A 20 12.96 -40.28 43.27
N VAL A 21 14.28 -40.07 43.40
CA VAL A 21 15.21 -41.10 43.93
C VAL A 21 16.37 -40.47 44.72
N GLN A 22 16.29 -40.67 46.03
CA GLN A 22 17.33 -40.88 47.04
C GLN A 22 18.79 -40.52 46.72
N ARG A 23 19.39 -39.71 47.61
CA ARG A 23 20.70 -40.02 48.21
C ARG A 23 20.89 -39.28 49.55
N ALA A 24 20.72 -40.04 50.63
CA ALA A 24 21.12 -39.69 51.97
C ALA A 24 22.64 -39.89 52.14
N LEU A 25 23.36 -38.91 52.70
CA LEU A 25 24.69 -39.05 53.29
C LEU A 25 25.08 -37.65 53.83
N VAL A 26 25.53 -37.36 55.06
CA VAL A 26 25.80 -38.10 56.29
C VAL A 26 25.84 -37.00 57.37
N ALA A 27 25.03 -37.12 58.42
CA ALA A 27 25.22 -36.38 59.66
C ALA A 27 25.45 -37.44 60.74
N GLY A 28 26.65 -37.44 61.31
CA GLY A 28 27.08 -38.45 62.28
C GLY A 28 28.34 -38.00 63.00
N LEU A 29 28.18 -37.01 63.87
CA LEU A 29 29.08 -36.79 64.99
C LEU A 29 29.07 -38.07 65.84
N LEU A 30 30.22 -38.72 65.99
CA LEU A 30 30.43 -39.70 67.05
C LEU A 30 31.88 -39.63 67.52
N LEU A 31 32.05 -38.88 68.61
CA LEU A 31 33.13 -39.03 69.57
C LEU A 31 33.18 -40.49 70.03
N LEU A 32 34.27 -41.18 69.73
CA LEU A 32 34.56 -42.48 70.36
C LEU A 32 35.84 -42.35 71.18
N SER A 33 35.60 -42.24 72.49
CA SER A 33 36.51 -42.46 73.60
C SER A 33 37.32 -43.74 73.43
N VAL A 34 38.64 -43.63 73.57
CA VAL A 34 39.54 -44.78 73.71
C VAL A 34 39.34 -45.37 75.10
N ALA A 35 38.56 -46.46 75.19
CA ALA A 35 38.48 -47.30 76.37
C ALA A 35 39.44 -48.49 76.20
N SER A 36 40.44 -48.50 77.08
CA SER A 36 41.39 -49.55 77.39
C SER A 36 40.73 -50.79 78.01
N ALA A 37 41.20 -52.00 77.61
CA ALA A 37 41.48 -53.19 78.44
C ALA A 37 41.46 -54.49 77.57
N PRO A 38 41.94 -55.66 78.04
CA PRO A 38 43.13 -55.97 78.85
C PRO A 38 44.01 -57.09 78.19
N MET A 39 45.17 -57.39 78.75
CA MET A 39 45.88 -58.67 78.53
C MET A 39 46.17 -59.33 79.90
N PRO A 40 46.13 -60.67 80.01
CA PRO A 40 46.23 -61.36 81.30
C PRO A 40 47.67 -61.52 81.78
N ALA A 41 47.77 -61.66 83.11
CA ALA A 41 48.98 -61.81 83.91
C ALA A 41 49.76 -63.09 83.63
N TRP A 42 51.10 -63.03 83.77
CA TRP A 42 51.91 -64.05 84.42
C TRP A 42 53.19 -63.44 85.01
N GLY A 43 53.60 -64.05 86.13
CA GLY A 43 54.47 -63.51 87.17
C GLY A 43 55.95 -63.32 86.83
N GLY A 44 56.66 -62.82 87.85
CA GLY A 44 58.02 -62.29 87.79
C GLY A 44 59.11 -63.31 87.49
N ASP A 45 60.25 -62.81 87.03
CA ASP A 45 61.35 -62.52 87.95
C ASP A 45 62.26 -61.44 87.35
N SER A 46 62.92 -60.71 88.24
CA SER A 46 63.80 -59.58 87.99
C SER A 46 64.90 -59.88 86.98
N HIS A 47 65.09 -59.02 85.97
CA HIS A 47 66.39 -58.43 85.62
C HIS A 47 66.23 -57.37 84.51
N THR A 48 66.41 -56.11 84.89
CA THR A 48 66.92 -54.96 84.11
C THR A 48 66.70 -54.94 82.58
N ASN A 49 65.74 -54.15 82.07
CA ASN A 49 65.91 -53.54 80.73
C ASN A 49 64.98 -52.32 80.46
N GLY A 50 65.25 -51.17 81.09
CA GLY A 50 64.59 -49.89 80.77
C GLY A 50 64.97 -49.30 79.40
N SER A 51 65.86 -49.94 78.64
CA SER A 51 66.46 -49.43 77.41
C SER A 51 65.74 -49.94 76.15
N SER A 52 65.26 -51.19 76.13
CA SER A 52 64.58 -51.78 74.95
C SER A 52 63.17 -51.25 74.72
N HIS A 53 62.40 -50.92 75.78
CA HIS A 53 61.07 -50.30 75.63
C HIS A 53 61.15 -48.84 75.13
N ARG A 54 62.20 -48.09 75.53
CA ARG A 54 62.49 -46.76 74.96
C ARG A 54 62.88 -46.86 73.50
N LEU A 55 63.70 -47.84 73.11
CA LEU A 55 64.17 -48.01 71.74
C LEU A 55 63.07 -48.51 70.79
N ILE A 56 62.21 -49.43 71.23
CA ILE A 56 61.05 -49.92 70.44
C ILE A 56 60.00 -48.81 70.29
N ASN A 57 59.75 -48.02 71.34
CA ASN A 57 58.87 -46.86 71.23
C ASN A 57 59.50 -45.76 70.38
N GLN A 58 60.82 -45.55 70.43
CA GLN A 58 61.54 -44.63 69.53
C GLN A 58 61.49 -45.09 68.07
N GLN A 59 61.70 -46.38 67.78
CA GLN A 59 61.60 -46.93 66.43
C GLN A 59 60.17 -46.85 65.88
N ARG A 60 59.15 -47.12 66.70
CA ARG A 60 57.75 -46.94 66.32
C ARG A 60 57.41 -45.46 66.09
N VAL A 61 57.94 -44.56 66.91
CA VAL A 61 57.77 -43.11 66.73
C VAL A 61 58.45 -42.63 65.44
N GLU A 62 59.63 -43.15 65.09
CA GLU A 62 60.30 -42.81 63.82
C GLU A 62 59.60 -43.41 62.61
N GLN A 63 59.11 -44.65 62.68
CA GLN A 63 58.24 -45.22 61.63
C GLN A 63 56.96 -44.39 61.46
N LEU A 64 56.35 -43.94 62.55
CA LEU A 64 55.17 -43.07 62.50
C LEU A 64 55.52 -41.70 61.91
N LYS A 65 56.66 -41.11 62.25
CA LYS A 65 57.13 -39.85 61.64
C LYS A 65 57.35 -39.99 60.14
N GLN A 66 57.98 -41.08 59.68
CA GLN A 66 58.17 -41.36 58.27
C GLN A 66 56.83 -41.54 57.55
N ARG A 67 55.90 -42.30 58.14
CA ARG A 67 54.57 -42.54 57.57
C ARG A 67 53.70 -41.28 57.55
N VAL A 68 53.86 -40.39 58.53
CA VAL A 68 53.22 -39.06 58.55
C VAL A 68 53.84 -38.14 57.49
N ALA A 69 55.15 -38.19 57.27
CA ALA A 69 55.82 -37.43 56.22
C ALA A 69 55.37 -37.89 54.81
N GLU A 70 55.27 -39.20 54.59
CA GLU A 70 54.77 -39.77 53.34
C GLU A 70 53.30 -39.37 53.08
N LEU A 71 52.44 -39.47 54.09
CA LEU A 71 51.04 -39.05 53.97
C LEU A 71 50.90 -37.55 53.70
N ARG A 72 51.76 -36.70 54.28
CA ARG A 72 51.76 -35.27 53.98
C ARG A 72 52.11 -34.98 52.53
N GLU A 73 53.05 -35.72 51.95
CA GLU A 73 53.44 -35.54 50.56
C GLU A 73 52.37 -36.03 49.60
N ARG A 74 51.79 -37.21 49.85
CA ARG A 74 50.61 -37.69 49.09
C ARG A 74 49.44 -36.72 49.18
N LEU A 75 49.26 -36.04 50.31
CA LEU A 75 48.19 -35.05 50.49
C LEU A 75 48.47 -33.75 49.74
N LYS A 76 49.74 -33.34 49.56
CA LYS A 76 50.10 -32.24 48.65
C LYS A 76 49.88 -32.61 47.20
N GLU A 77 50.32 -33.79 46.77
CA GLU A 77 50.10 -34.30 45.42
C GLU A 77 48.60 -34.40 45.11
N HIS A 78 47.80 -34.92 46.05
CA HIS A 78 46.36 -34.99 45.91
C HIS A 78 45.72 -33.59 45.79
N LYS A 79 46.16 -32.61 46.60
CA LYS A 79 45.69 -31.21 46.50
C LYS A 79 46.06 -30.58 45.15
N GLN A 80 47.28 -30.81 44.66
CA GLN A 80 47.73 -30.29 43.36
C GLN A 80 46.94 -30.91 42.21
N HIS A 81 46.67 -32.21 42.27
CA HIS A 81 45.85 -32.88 41.28
C HIS A 81 44.41 -32.34 41.28
N GLN A 82 43.80 -32.12 42.46
CA GLN A 82 42.49 -31.47 42.56
C GLN A 82 42.48 -30.04 42.00
N HIS A 83 43.54 -29.26 42.22
CA HIS A 83 43.64 -27.91 41.66
C HIS A 83 43.76 -27.92 40.13
N ASN A 84 44.58 -28.81 39.56
CA ASN A 84 44.68 -28.98 38.11
C ASN A 84 43.35 -29.46 37.50
N THR A 85 42.68 -30.42 38.13
CA THR A 85 41.36 -30.88 37.68
C THR A 85 40.34 -29.74 37.73
N GLY A 86 40.36 -28.90 38.77
CA GLY A 86 39.51 -27.71 38.89
C GLY A 86 39.73 -26.70 37.76
N ASN A 87 40.99 -26.37 37.42
CA ASN A 87 41.31 -25.44 36.33
C ASN A 87 40.88 -25.97 34.95
N VAL A 88 40.98 -27.28 34.72
CA VAL A 88 40.50 -27.92 33.49
C VAL A 88 38.96 -27.85 33.41
N THR A 89 38.25 -28.11 34.50
CA THR A 89 36.79 -27.98 34.56
C THR A 89 36.34 -26.56 34.24
N THR A 90 36.96 -25.54 34.84
CA THR A 90 36.65 -24.12 34.54
C THR A 90 36.94 -23.75 33.09
N SER A 91 38.01 -24.29 32.50
CA SER A 91 38.33 -24.06 31.08
C SER A 91 37.32 -24.73 30.14
N ILE A 92 36.83 -25.92 30.50
CA ILE A 92 35.78 -26.63 29.76
C ILE A 92 34.46 -25.84 29.82
N GLU A 93 34.06 -25.36 31.00
CA GLU A 93 32.86 -24.53 31.17
C GLU A 93 32.95 -23.23 30.35
N ALA A 94 34.12 -22.58 30.33
CA ALA A 94 34.35 -21.38 29.51
C ALA A 94 34.29 -21.67 28.00
N LEU A 95 34.81 -22.82 27.56
CA LEU A 95 34.71 -23.25 26.16
C LEU A 95 33.26 -23.62 25.79
N GLN A 96 32.53 -24.31 26.66
CA GLN A 96 31.11 -24.62 26.47
C GLN A 96 30.26 -23.35 26.36
N ALA A 97 30.54 -22.33 27.17
CA ALA A 97 29.89 -21.03 27.06
C ALA A 97 30.19 -20.32 25.72
N LYS A 98 31.43 -20.40 25.22
CA LYS A 98 31.79 -19.88 23.88
C LYS A 98 31.10 -20.64 22.75
N VAL A 99 31.00 -21.97 22.86
CA VAL A 99 30.27 -22.79 21.88
C VAL A 99 28.80 -22.41 21.85
N ALA A 100 28.13 -22.28 23.00
CA ALA A 100 26.74 -21.84 23.08
C ALA A 100 26.52 -20.43 22.50
N SER A 101 27.49 -19.51 22.71
CA SER A 101 27.45 -18.17 22.11
C SER A 101 27.62 -18.21 20.58
N LEU A 102 28.50 -19.08 20.06
CA LEU A 102 28.67 -19.28 18.62
C LEU A 102 27.43 -19.92 17.99
N GLU A 103 26.81 -20.91 18.62
CA GLU A 103 25.55 -21.51 18.18
C GLU A 103 24.41 -20.49 18.10
N THR A 104 24.34 -19.59 19.09
CA THR A 104 23.40 -18.46 19.08
C THR A 104 23.67 -17.51 17.92
N SER A 105 24.95 -17.19 17.67
CA SER A 105 25.38 -16.29 16.57
C SER A 105 25.09 -16.89 15.19
N ILE A 106 25.28 -18.20 15.02
CA ILE A 106 24.93 -18.93 13.79
C ILE A 106 23.43 -18.87 13.54
N THR A 107 22.62 -19.09 14.59
CA THR A 107 21.15 -19.02 14.47
C THR A 107 20.69 -17.62 14.07
N THR A 108 21.32 -16.57 14.60
CA THR A 108 21.00 -15.18 14.21
C THR A 108 21.39 -14.88 12.76
N LEU A 109 22.55 -15.35 12.31
CA LEU A 109 22.97 -15.22 10.90
C LEU A 109 22.03 -15.96 9.95
N LEU A 110 21.61 -17.19 10.28
CA LEU A 110 20.64 -17.95 9.47
C LEU A 110 19.29 -17.24 9.35
N ASN A 111 18.83 -16.58 10.43
CA ASN A 111 17.61 -15.78 10.40
C ASN A 111 17.77 -14.50 9.57
N ALA A 112 18.95 -13.86 9.60
CA ALA A 112 19.25 -12.72 8.75
C ALA A 112 19.30 -13.12 7.26
N ASP A 113 19.91 -14.25 6.93
CA ASP A 113 20.00 -14.78 5.56
C ASP A 113 18.62 -15.11 4.98
N SER A 114 17.74 -15.73 5.76
CA SER A 114 16.36 -16.01 5.32
C SER A 114 15.55 -14.73 5.06
N THR A 115 15.76 -13.70 5.89
CA THR A 115 15.16 -12.37 5.69
C THR A 115 15.69 -11.72 4.41
N MET A 116 17.00 -11.78 4.17
CA MET A 116 17.63 -11.21 2.99
C MET A 116 17.18 -11.91 1.70
N LEU A 117 17.05 -13.24 1.74
CA LEU A 117 16.53 -14.03 0.61
C LEU A 117 15.09 -13.62 0.25
N THR A 118 14.25 -13.37 1.27
CA THR A 118 12.87 -12.92 1.08
C THR A 118 12.83 -11.52 0.46
N ALA A 119 13.68 -10.61 0.93
CA ALA A 119 13.79 -9.26 0.36
C ALA A 119 14.27 -9.27 -1.10
N LEU A 120 15.22 -10.16 -1.44
CA LEU A 120 15.73 -10.31 -2.79
C LEU A 120 14.64 -10.80 -3.77
N GLN A 121 13.84 -11.79 -3.35
CA GLN A 121 12.71 -12.27 -4.14
C GLN A 121 11.64 -11.19 -4.37
N ALA A 122 11.35 -10.37 -3.35
CA ALA A 122 10.44 -9.25 -3.48
C ALA A 122 10.97 -8.20 -4.47
N ALA A 123 12.26 -7.86 -4.40
CA ALA A 123 12.89 -6.93 -5.33
C ALA A 123 12.88 -7.45 -6.78
N GLN A 124 13.16 -8.74 -7.00
CA GLN A 124 13.06 -9.37 -8.32
C GLN A 124 11.64 -9.27 -8.90
N THR A 125 10.63 -9.48 -8.05
CA THR A 125 9.23 -9.34 -8.46
C THR A 125 8.90 -7.90 -8.87
N GLN A 126 9.39 -6.90 -8.14
CA GLN A 126 9.21 -5.49 -8.48
C GLN A 126 9.92 -5.11 -9.79
N ILE A 127 11.15 -5.57 -10.00
CA ILE A 127 11.91 -5.32 -11.23
C ILE A 127 11.19 -5.92 -12.44
N ALA A 128 10.68 -7.16 -12.33
CA ALA A 128 9.91 -7.79 -13.39
C ALA A 128 8.62 -7.00 -13.71
N ALA A 129 7.93 -6.50 -12.69
CA ALA A 129 6.75 -5.67 -12.88
C ALA A 129 7.07 -4.32 -13.55
N LEU A 130 8.18 -3.68 -13.18
CA LEU A 130 8.64 -2.44 -13.81
C LEU A 130 9.06 -2.67 -15.27
N GLN A 131 9.77 -3.75 -15.55
CA GLN A 131 10.14 -4.15 -16.92
C GLN A 131 8.90 -4.38 -17.78
N ALA A 132 7.87 -5.06 -17.25
CA ALA A 132 6.60 -5.25 -17.96
C ALA A 132 5.87 -3.92 -18.26
N ARG A 133 5.92 -2.95 -17.32
CA ARG A 133 5.36 -1.60 -17.54
C ARG A 133 6.13 -0.83 -18.61
N ILE A 134 7.45 -0.90 -18.62
CA ILE A 134 8.29 -0.27 -19.64
C ILE A 134 7.97 -0.85 -21.01
N VAL A 135 7.92 -2.18 -21.16
CA VAL A 135 7.52 -2.82 -22.42
C VAL A 135 6.12 -2.41 -22.85
N THR A 136 5.17 -2.24 -21.93
CA THR A 136 3.82 -1.75 -22.26
C THR A 136 3.83 -0.30 -22.76
N LEU A 137 4.69 0.55 -22.18
CA LEU A 137 4.85 1.95 -22.59
C LEU A 137 5.59 2.07 -23.93
N GLU A 138 6.59 1.22 -24.17
CA GLU A 138 7.40 1.19 -25.40
C GLU A 138 6.69 0.49 -26.57
N SER A 139 5.90 -0.55 -26.30
CA SER A 139 5.10 -1.26 -27.31
C SER A 139 3.83 -0.53 -27.70
N ARG A 140 3.54 0.62 -27.07
CA ARG A 140 2.46 1.52 -27.51
C ARG A 140 2.80 1.97 -28.93
N PRO A 141 2.10 1.47 -29.97
CA PRO A 141 2.55 1.62 -31.33
C PRO A 141 2.52 3.10 -31.71
N ALA A 142 3.59 3.59 -32.33
CA ALA A 142 3.64 4.88 -33.02
C ALA A 142 2.67 4.97 -34.23
N GLY A 143 1.75 4.01 -34.40
CA GLY A 143 0.82 3.91 -35.51
C GLY A 143 -0.56 3.35 -35.16
N GLY A 144 -0.88 3.19 -33.87
CA GLY A 144 -2.27 3.05 -33.41
C GLY A 144 -2.71 4.40 -32.86
N SER A 145 -3.64 5.07 -33.54
CA SER A 145 -4.21 6.39 -33.22
C SER A 145 -4.25 6.71 -31.70
N GLY A 146 -3.18 7.30 -31.16
CA GLY A 146 -3.08 7.55 -29.72
C GLY A 146 -1.69 7.69 -29.10
N GLY A 147 -0.62 7.82 -29.90
CA GLY A 147 0.71 8.19 -29.42
C GLY A 147 0.83 9.71 -29.20
N VAL A 148 1.19 10.12 -27.97
CA VAL A 148 1.52 11.51 -27.62
C VAL A 148 2.63 12.15 -28.50
N PRO A 149 3.62 11.43 -29.07
CA PRO A 149 4.71 12.08 -29.82
C PRO A 149 4.29 12.83 -31.10
N ASP A 150 3.25 12.36 -31.80
CA ASP A 150 2.81 13.00 -33.05
C ASP A 150 1.80 14.12 -32.82
N LEU A 151 1.12 14.11 -31.66
CA LEU A 151 0.11 15.11 -31.36
C LEU A 151 0.73 16.50 -31.17
N GLU A 152 1.94 16.57 -30.62
CA GLU A 152 2.69 17.83 -30.41
C GLU A 152 2.96 18.58 -31.72
N LYS A 153 3.04 17.87 -32.86
CA LYS A 153 3.18 18.48 -34.20
C LYS A 153 1.94 19.28 -34.60
N TYR A 154 0.77 18.84 -34.14
CA TYR A 154 -0.51 19.35 -34.60
C TYR A 154 -1.26 20.13 -33.53
N VAL A 155 -0.96 19.94 -32.25
CA VAL A 155 -1.65 20.54 -31.11
C VAL A 155 -0.64 21.10 -30.13
N SER A 156 -0.81 22.37 -29.76
CA SER A 156 0.03 23.07 -28.79
C SER A 156 -0.83 23.86 -27.81
N ILE A 157 -0.33 24.07 -26.59
CA ILE A 157 -0.94 24.95 -25.59
C ILE A 157 -0.03 26.16 -25.41
N ASP A 158 -0.54 27.36 -25.67
CA ASP A 158 0.17 28.62 -25.42
C ASP A 158 -0.47 29.35 -24.23
N PRO A 159 0.23 29.54 -23.09
CA PRO A 159 -0.31 30.22 -21.92
C PRO A 159 -0.40 31.75 -22.08
N ASN A 160 0.32 32.33 -23.04
CA ASN A 160 0.41 33.78 -23.19
C ASN A 160 -0.80 34.33 -23.94
N PRO A 161 -1.14 35.63 -23.75
CA PRO A 161 -2.17 36.25 -24.56
C PRO A 161 -1.82 36.25 -26.05
N ILE A 162 -2.74 35.78 -26.89
CA ILE A 162 -2.63 35.81 -28.36
C ILE A 162 -3.72 36.75 -28.90
N ASN A 163 -3.33 37.75 -29.71
CA ASN A 163 -4.25 38.69 -30.37
C ASN A 163 -5.27 39.36 -29.43
N GLY A 164 -4.87 39.68 -28.19
CA GLY A 164 -5.74 40.33 -27.20
C GLY A 164 -6.71 39.39 -26.46
N VAL A 165 -6.62 38.07 -26.67
CA VAL A 165 -7.37 37.06 -25.90
C VAL A 165 -6.46 36.49 -24.83
N ASN A 166 -6.95 36.37 -23.59
CA ASN A 166 -6.19 35.75 -22.51
C ASN A 166 -6.04 34.24 -22.76
N GLY A 167 -4.85 33.72 -22.49
CA GLY A 167 -4.58 32.28 -22.52
C GLY A 167 -5.16 31.53 -21.31
N PRO A 168 -4.98 30.20 -21.24
CA PRO A 168 -4.25 29.39 -22.21
C PRO A 168 -5.04 29.10 -23.50
N HIS A 169 -4.33 29.05 -24.63
CA HIS A 169 -4.89 28.73 -25.95
C HIS A 169 -4.52 27.31 -26.34
N LEU A 170 -5.53 26.50 -26.71
CA LEU A 170 -5.31 25.24 -27.41
C LEU A 170 -5.29 25.51 -28.93
N ILE A 171 -4.17 25.26 -29.59
CA ILE A 171 -3.94 25.62 -30.99
C ILE A 171 -3.75 24.36 -31.82
N PHE A 172 -4.62 24.17 -32.81
CA PHE A 172 -4.50 23.13 -33.83
C PHE A 172 -3.80 23.69 -35.08
N ARG A 173 -2.73 23.04 -35.55
CA ARG A 173 -1.93 23.46 -36.72
C ARG A 173 -1.87 22.35 -37.75
N GLY A 174 -2.21 22.65 -39.00
CA GLY A 174 -2.13 21.70 -40.11
C GLY A 174 -3.08 20.50 -40.02
N VAL A 175 -4.15 20.60 -39.21
CA VAL A 175 -5.18 19.55 -39.05
C VAL A 175 -6.59 20.13 -39.05
N ASN A 176 -7.56 19.29 -39.41
CA ASN A 176 -8.98 19.57 -39.21
C ASN A 176 -9.45 19.00 -37.87
N VAL A 177 -10.40 19.65 -37.21
CA VAL A 177 -11.04 19.15 -35.99
C VAL A 177 -12.40 18.55 -36.34
N HIS A 178 -12.55 17.26 -36.13
CA HIS A 178 -13.82 16.55 -36.30
C HIS A 178 -14.46 16.32 -34.93
N VAL A 179 -15.67 16.86 -34.71
CA VAL A 179 -16.48 16.62 -33.51
C VAL A 179 -17.63 15.70 -33.92
N GLN A 180 -17.52 14.41 -33.62
CA GLN A 180 -18.45 13.38 -34.10
C GLN A 180 -19.26 12.80 -32.95
N SER A 181 -20.52 12.43 -33.22
CA SER A 181 -21.37 11.71 -32.27
C SER A 181 -20.98 10.24 -32.11
N GLY A 182 -20.28 9.67 -33.09
CA GLY A 182 -19.96 8.24 -33.17
C GLY A 182 -21.10 7.37 -33.72
N SER A 183 -22.22 7.97 -34.15
CA SER A 183 -23.36 7.22 -34.71
C SER A 183 -23.10 6.62 -36.10
N GLY A 184 -22.11 7.15 -36.83
CA GLY A 184 -21.84 6.81 -38.23
C GLY A 184 -22.74 7.53 -39.24
N THR A 185 -23.63 8.43 -38.80
CA THR A 185 -24.53 9.19 -39.69
C THR A 185 -24.54 10.69 -39.35
N THR A 186 -24.88 11.53 -40.34
CA THR A 186 -24.99 13.00 -40.14
C THR A 186 -26.29 13.43 -39.45
N VAL A 187 -27.29 12.56 -39.42
CA VAL A 187 -28.61 12.84 -38.87
C VAL A 187 -28.86 11.85 -37.75
N ASP A 188 -28.64 12.31 -36.52
CA ASP A 188 -28.93 11.57 -35.30
C ASP A 188 -29.31 12.52 -34.16
N THR A 189 -29.79 11.94 -33.06
CA THR A 189 -30.13 12.65 -31.82
C THR A 189 -29.51 11.95 -30.61
N THR A 190 -28.24 11.54 -30.75
CA THR A 190 -27.42 10.97 -29.67
C THR A 190 -27.10 11.99 -28.57
N GLY A 191 -27.22 13.28 -28.84
CA GLY A 191 -26.80 14.35 -27.93
C GLY A 191 -25.30 14.65 -27.97
N LEU A 192 -24.56 13.95 -28.83
CA LEU A 192 -23.10 14.06 -28.96
C LEU A 192 -22.70 14.73 -30.27
N GLY A 193 -21.41 15.02 -30.45
CA GLY A 193 -20.92 15.69 -31.65
C GLY A 193 -21.19 17.21 -31.69
N ASN A 194 -21.61 17.82 -30.58
CA ASN A 194 -21.88 19.25 -30.49
C ASN A 194 -20.61 20.04 -30.12
N LEU A 195 -20.45 21.25 -30.67
CA LEU A 195 -19.48 22.25 -30.20
C LEU A 195 -20.21 23.31 -29.38
N ILE A 196 -19.94 23.38 -28.08
CA ILE A 196 -20.58 24.32 -27.15
C ILE A 196 -19.56 25.37 -26.71
N ILE A 197 -19.88 26.65 -26.94
CA ILE A 197 -19.08 27.82 -26.57
C ILE A 197 -19.72 28.48 -25.35
N GLY A 198 -18.98 28.51 -24.23
CA GLY A 198 -19.53 28.88 -22.93
C GLY A 198 -20.21 27.70 -22.24
N TYR A 199 -21.05 27.96 -21.23
CA TYR A 199 -21.68 26.89 -20.44
C TYR A 199 -23.07 26.50 -20.92
N ASN A 200 -23.71 27.35 -21.74
CA ASN A 200 -25.13 27.22 -22.06
C ASN A 200 -25.94 26.94 -20.78
N GLU A 201 -25.81 27.82 -19.80
CA GLU A 201 -26.34 27.61 -18.44
C GLU A 201 -27.84 27.33 -18.49
N THR A 202 -28.35 26.58 -17.53
CA THR A 202 -29.78 26.34 -17.36
C THR A 202 -30.17 26.53 -15.92
N ASP A 203 -31.42 26.95 -15.70
CA ASP A 203 -32.07 26.75 -14.41
C ASP A 203 -32.34 25.24 -14.24
N PRO A 204 -31.83 24.59 -13.17
CA PRO A 204 -32.07 23.17 -12.91
C PRO A 204 -33.55 22.79 -12.81
N ALA A 205 -34.42 23.75 -12.48
CA ALA A 205 -35.88 23.53 -12.41
C ALA A 205 -36.55 23.49 -13.79
N VAL A 206 -35.86 23.94 -14.84
CA VAL A 206 -36.41 24.02 -16.21
C VAL A 206 -35.79 22.91 -17.06
N GLY A 207 -36.60 21.92 -17.43
CA GLY A 207 -36.21 20.90 -18.40
C GLY A 207 -36.07 21.49 -19.81
N ILE A 208 -34.85 21.64 -20.31
CA ILE A 208 -34.57 22.15 -21.66
C ILE A 208 -34.06 20.98 -22.54
N PRO A 209 -34.71 20.67 -23.68
CA PRO A 209 -34.31 19.55 -24.53
C PRO A 209 -32.97 19.87 -25.25
N ARG A 210 -31.95 19.07 -24.95
CA ARG A 210 -30.56 19.17 -25.47
C ARG A 210 -30.03 17.81 -25.94
N ASN A 211 -30.90 17.01 -26.57
CA ASN A 211 -30.59 15.70 -27.13
C ASN A 211 -30.22 15.77 -28.63
N GLY A 212 -30.07 16.96 -29.19
CA GLY A 212 -29.61 17.16 -30.55
C GLY A 212 -28.12 16.89 -30.71
N SER A 213 -27.70 16.60 -31.94
CA SER A 213 -26.32 16.26 -32.28
C SER A 213 -25.76 17.20 -33.35
N HIS A 214 -24.44 17.25 -33.49
CA HIS A 214 -23.78 18.02 -34.55
C HIS A 214 -24.10 19.52 -34.58
N ASN A 215 -24.45 20.10 -33.41
CA ASN A 215 -24.84 21.51 -33.31
C ASN A 215 -23.66 22.40 -32.89
N LEU A 216 -23.71 23.65 -33.34
CA LEU A 216 -22.89 24.74 -32.81
C LEU A 216 -23.74 25.58 -31.86
N VAL A 217 -23.33 25.66 -30.60
CA VAL A 217 -24.13 26.26 -29.52
C VAL A 217 -23.32 27.33 -28.81
N GLY A 218 -23.90 28.49 -28.55
CA GLY A 218 -23.31 29.48 -27.65
C GLY A 218 -24.36 30.35 -26.96
N GLY A 219 -23.97 31.06 -25.89
CA GLY A 219 -24.89 31.83 -25.05
C GLY A 219 -25.50 30.99 -23.93
N GLN A 220 -26.72 31.30 -23.50
CA GLN A 220 -27.35 30.78 -22.28
C GLN A 220 -28.75 30.19 -22.55
N MET A 221 -29.10 29.11 -21.86
CA MET A 221 -30.44 28.49 -21.87
C MET A 221 -30.97 28.04 -23.24
N ASN A 222 -30.10 27.81 -24.21
CA ASN A 222 -30.50 27.38 -25.54
C ASN A 222 -30.86 25.88 -25.56
N ALA A 223 -31.90 25.56 -26.33
CA ALA A 223 -32.40 24.22 -26.58
C ALA A 223 -32.04 23.78 -28.00
N PHE A 224 -31.62 22.53 -28.14
CA PHE A 224 -31.27 21.93 -29.42
C PHE A 224 -31.61 20.44 -29.39
N SER A 225 -32.69 20.07 -30.09
CA SER A 225 -33.24 18.72 -30.03
C SER A 225 -33.15 17.96 -31.36
N SER A 226 -32.42 18.51 -32.34
CA SER A 226 -32.26 17.95 -33.69
C SER A 226 -30.79 17.94 -34.12
N SER A 227 -30.52 17.58 -35.37
CA SER A 227 -29.17 17.46 -35.91
C SER A 227 -28.75 18.65 -36.78
N GLY A 228 -27.48 19.06 -36.65
CA GLY A 228 -26.80 19.93 -37.62
C GLY A 228 -27.22 21.40 -37.60
N GLY A 229 -27.72 21.89 -36.47
CA GLY A 229 -28.18 23.27 -36.32
C GLY A 229 -27.16 24.20 -35.64
N VAL A 230 -27.49 25.49 -35.64
CA VAL A 230 -26.70 26.55 -35.00
C VAL A 230 -27.61 27.35 -34.10
N VAL A 231 -27.21 27.57 -32.83
CA VAL A 231 -28.01 28.37 -31.90
C VAL A 231 -27.13 29.24 -31.00
N PHE A 232 -27.35 30.54 -31.08
CA PHE A 232 -26.70 31.55 -30.23
C PHE A 232 -27.74 32.41 -29.52
N GLY A 233 -27.34 33.12 -28.47
CA GLY A 233 -28.20 34.07 -27.74
C GLY A 233 -28.76 33.48 -26.45
N LEU A 234 -29.95 33.97 -26.04
CA LEU A 234 -30.57 33.63 -24.76
C LEU A 234 -31.90 32.87 -24.97
N ARG A 235 -32.01 31.67 -24.41
CA ARG A 235 -33.27 30.93 -24.34
C ARG A 235 -33.91 30.66 -25.72
N ASN A 236 -33.09 30.45 -26.74
CA ASN A 236 -33.54 30.10 -28.08
C ASN A 236 -33.68 28.58 -28.24
N ALA A 237 -34.50 28.13 -29.20
CA ALA A 237 -34.75 26.71 -29.43
C ALA A 237 -34.70 26.33 -30.91
N ILE A 238 -33.74 25.49 -31.28
CA ILE A 238 -33.71 24.81 -32.58
C ILE A 238 -34.28 23.39 -32.43
N ARG A 239 -35.34 23.10 -33.18
CA ARG A 239 -36.05 21.80 -33.17
C ARG A 239 -36.10 21.13 -34.53
N GLY A 240 -35.94 21.91 -35.60
CA GLY A 240 -35.84 21.41 -36.97
C GLY A 240 -34.42 20.93 -37.28
N GLN A 241 -34.32 19.94 -38.14
CA GLN A 241 -33.03 19.50 -38.69
C GLN A 241 -32.42 20.66 -39.49
N TYR A 242 -31.13 20.92 -39.29
CA TYR A 242 -30.41 22.03 -39.93
C TYR A 242 -31.01 23.43 -39.66
N ALA A 243 -31.76 23.59 -38.56
CA ALA A 243 -32.31 24.88 -38.19
C ALA A 243 -31.23 25.83 -37.61
N ALA A 244 -31.39 27.13 -37.83
CA ALA A 244 -30.42 28.13 -37.38
C ALA A 244 -31.07 29.29 -36.63
N ILE A 245 -30.50 29.66 -35.49
CA ILE A 245 -30.81 30.89 -34.77
C ILE A 245 -29.49 31.61 -34.47
N LEU A 246 -29.25 32.75 -35.12
CA LEU A 246 -27.94 33.42 -35.04
C LEU A 246 -27.80 34.32 -33.79
N GLY A 247 -28.90 34.59 -33.08
CA GLY A 247 -28.89 35.38 -31.85
C GLY A 247 -30.29 35.76 -31.36
N GLY A 248 -30.33 36.73 -30.45
CA GLY A 248 -31.58 37.22 -29.86
C GLY A 248 -32.07 36.41 -28.66
N GLU A 249 -33.34 36.59 -28.31
CA GLU A 249 -33.94 35.99 -27.12
C GLU A 249 -35.28 35.27 -27.42
N ARG A 250 -35.48 34.08 -26.84
CA ARG A 250 -36.74 33.31 -26.91
C ARG A 250 -37.23 33.00 -28.34
N ASN A 251 -36.34 32.92 -29.31
CA ASN A 251 -36.66 32.54 -30.69
C ASN A 251 -36.81 31.01 -30.83
N ILE A 252 -37.66 30.57 -31.75
CA ILE A 252 -37.92 29.16 -32.04
C ILE A 252 -37.79 28.91 -33.55
N ALA A 253 -36.92 27.99 -33.94
CA ALA A 253 -36.78 27.51 -35.31
C ALA A 253 -37.08 26.00 -35.33
N SER A 254 -38.30 25.64 -35.74
CA SER A 254 -38.80 24.25 -35.69
C SER A 254 -38.99 23.61 -37.05
N GLY A 255 -39.00 24.39 -38.13
CA GLY A 255 -39.04 23.85 -39.49
C GLY A 255 -37.68 23.26 -39.90
N VAL A 256 -37.68 22.21 -40.72
CA VAL A 256 -36.43 21.71 -41.32
C VAL A 256 -35.82 22.81 -42.20
N MET A 257 -34.52 23.07 -42.01
CA MET A 257 -33.79 24.16 -42.66
C MET A 257 -34.42 25.55 -42.45
N SER A 258 -35.13 25.75 -41.34
CA SER A 258 -35.67 27.06 -40.96
C SER A 258 -34.61 27.94 -40.30
N SER A 259 -34.78 29.26 -40.41
CA SER A 259 -33.84 30.20 -39.79
C SER A 259 -34.51 31.40 -39.11
N VAL A 260 -33.89 31.86 -38.02
CA VAL A 260 -34.19 33.15 -37.38
C VAL A 260 -32.88 33.90 -37.22
N LEU A 261 -32.73 35.07 -37.85
CA LEU A 261 -31.45 35.79 -37.79
C LEU A 261 -31.25 36.49 -36.43
N GLY A 262 -32.31 36.87 -35.74
CA GLY A 262 -32.24 37.49 -34.42
C GLY A 262 -33.59 37.98 -33.91
N GLY A 263 -33.56 38.98 -33.02
CA GLY A 263 -34.78 39.56 -32.43
C GLY A 263 -35.31 38.79 -31.22
N GLY A 264 -36.58 39.02 -30.88
CA GLY A 264 -37.21 38.49 -29.67
C GLY A 264 -38.49 37.71 -29.95
N GLN A 265 -38.63 36.50 -29.41
CA GLN A 265 -39.87 35.72 -29.47
C GLN A 265 -40.36 35.41 -30.90
N ASN A 266 -39.45 35.29 -31.86
CA ASN A 266 -39.78 34.94 -33.25
C ASN A 266 -39.94 33.43 -33.43
N THR A 267 -40.79 33.00 -34.37
CA THR A 267 -41.05 31.58 -34.67
C THR A 267 -40.96 31.28 -36.16
N ALA A 268 -39.95 30.50 -36.57
CA ALA A 268 -39.83 29.93 -37.93
C ALA A 268 -40.22 28.45 -37.89
N SER A 269 -41.47 28.12 -38.27
CA SER A 269 -41.99 26.75 -38.19
C SER A 269 -42.19 26.07 -39.54
N GLY A 270 -42.24 26.83 -40.64
CA GLY A 270 -42.27 26.29 -41.99
C GLY A 270 -40.93 25.69 -42.43
N GLN A 271 -40.96 24.66 -43.26
CA GLN A 271 -39.76 24.13 -43.91
C GLN A 271 -39.12 25.20 -44.80
N TYR A 272 -37.80 25.40 -44.73
CA TYR A 272 -37.10 26.48 -45.45
C TYR A 272 -37.61 27.91 -45.13
N SER A 273 -38.37 28.09 -44.04
CA SER A 273 -38.86 29.41 -43.66
C SER A 273 -37.77 30.26 -43.02
N THR A 274 -37.90 31.58 -43.11
CA THR A 274 -36.95 32.53 -42.54
C THR A 274 -37.68 33.67 -41.83
N VAL A 275 -37.24 34.01 -40.62
CA VAL A 275 -37.62 35.24 -39.93
C VAL A 275 -36.39 36.14 -39.82
N PHE A 276 -36.47 37.34 -40.41
CA PHE A 276 -35.33 38.27 -40.43
C PHE A 276 -34.99 38.86 -39.06
N GLY A 277 -35.98 39.08 -38.20
CA GLY A 277 -35.77 39.74 -36.91
C GLY A 277 -37.05 40.35 -36.36
N GLY A 278 -36.93 41.43 -35.58
CA GLY A 278 -38.06 42.07 -34.90
C GLY A 278 -38.54 41.28 -33.70
N GLN A 279 -39.79 41.53 -33.27
CA GLN A 279 -40.39 40.87 -32.13
C GLN A 279 -41.70 40.16 -32.50
N MET A 280 -41.90 38.93 -32.02
CA MET A 280 -43.13 38.15 -32.18
C MET A 280 -43.53 37.85 -33.65
N ASN A 281 -42.57 37.78 -34.57
CA ASN A 281 -42.82 37.42 -35.96
C ASN A 281 -42.93 35.91 -36.14
N THR A 282 -43.79 35.47 -37.07
CA THR A 282 -44.01 34.04 -37.35
C THR A 282 -43.96 33.75 -38.85
N ALA A 283 -43.21 32.73 -39.26
CA ALA A 283 -43.15 32.19 -40.61
C ALA A 283 -43.64 30.72 -40.61
N PRO A 284 -44.96 30.48 -40.77
CA PRO A 284 -45.56 29.17 -40.47
C PRO A 284 -45.58 28.19 -41.65
N THR A 285 -45.54 28.68 -42.89
CA THR A 285 -45.65 27.84 -44.09
C THR A 285 -44.28 27.59 -44.74
N PRO A 286 -44.13 26.51 -45.52
CA PRO A 286 -42.88 26.27 -46.25
C PRO A 286 -42.49 27.48 -47.11
N TYR A 287 -41.20 27.81 -47.13
CA TYR A 287 -40.62 28.95 -47.84
C TYR A 287 -41.14 30.34 -47.40
N ALA A 288 -41.89 30.43 -46.30
CA ALA A 288 -42.35 31.72 -45.78
C ALA A 288 -41.18 32.59 -45.33
N ILE A 289 -41.31 33.89 -45.60
CA ILE A 289 -40.37 34.91 -45.14
C ILE A 289 -41.15 35.90 -44.29
N ALA A 290 -40.80 36.03 -43.01
CA ALA A 290 -41.34 37.06 -42.14
C ALA A 290 -40.34 38.23 -42.03
N PRO A 291 -40.72 39.45 -42.46
CA PRO A 291 -39.88 40.64 -42.35
C PRO A 291 -39.85 41.19 -40.91
N GLU A 292 -39.00 42.19 -40.69
CA GLU A 292 -38.95 42.95 -39.44
C GLU A 292 -40.23 43.79 -39.27
N LEU A 293 -41.11 43.42 -38.35
CA LEU A 293 -42.14 44.33 -37.85
C LEU A 293 -41.49 45.32 -36.86
N GLN A 294 -41.38 46.59 -37.26
CA GLN A 294 -41.22 47.68 -36.30
C GLN A 294 -42.51 47.84 -35.50
N ALA A 295 -42.41 47.79 -34.17
CA ALA A 295 -43.48 48.28 -33.32
C ALA A 295 -43.58 49.81 -33.45
N GLY A 296 -44.57 50.31 -34.18
CA GLY A 296 -45.03 51.71 -34.07
C GLY A 296 -45.23 52.45 -35.39
N GLY A 297 -46.50 52.69 -35.75
CA GLY A 297 -46.88 53.57 -36.85
C GLY A 297 -48.36 53.49 -37.22
N GLY A 298 -49.25 53.87 -36.30
CA GLY A 298 -50.69 53.99 -36.49
C GLY A 298 -51.39 54.50 -35.24
#